data_AF-A0A3B9HV97-F1
#
_entry.id   AF-A0A3B9HV97-F1
#
_cell.length_a   1.000
_cell.length_b   1.000
_cell.length_c   1.000
_cell.angle_alpha   90.00
_cell.angle_beta   90.00
_cell.angle_gamma   90.00
#
_symmetry.space_group_name_H-M   'P 1'
#
loop_
_entity.id
_entity.type
_entity.pdbx_description
1 polymer ?
#
loop_
_entity_poly.entity_id
_entity_poly.type
_entity_poly.pdbx_seq_one_letter_code
_entity_poly.pdbx_strand_id
1 'polypeptide(L)'
;MFVSKFLLNRQKIVNPPDIHRAVASYFAGQAPETARFLYRLEWYKIGISVPFTVYSETSPVMQLLPECQLFETTELKALEDQKYQDFALFAAPPFDNDWDPVADENKIINWLKKELAGAATIVNYKLGPNNHLYYEVDGEHQQQQTVSINGTLQVKDRSKLDLLRQSPL
;
A
#
# COMPACT_ATOMS: atom_id res chain seq x y z
N MET A 1 -0.89 -13.88 -7.58
CA MET A 1 -1.08 -12.42 -7.38
C MET A 1 -0.39 -11.69 -8.52
N PHE A 2 -0.91 -10.54 -8.92
CA PHE A 2 -0.35 -9.65 -9.94
C PHE A 2 0.18 -8.37 -9.30
N VAL A 3 1.20 -7.78 -9.91
CA VAL A 3 1.71 -6.44 -9.62
C VAL A 3 1.54 -5.59 -10.86
N SER A 4 0.83 -4.49 -10.69
CA SER A 4 0.51 -3.57 -11.78
C SER A 4 0.97 -2.16 -11.45
N LYS A 5 1.54 -1.46 -12.42
CA LYS A 5 1.92 -0.05 -12.30
C LYS A 5 0.89 0.83 -12.98
N PHE A 6 0.49 1.87 -12.26
CA PHE A 6 -0.46 2.86 -12.72
C PHE A 6 0.11 4.27 -12.64
N LEU A 7 -0.50 5.19 -13.38
CA LEU A 7 -0.26 6.63 -13.32
C LEU A 7 -1.55 7.33 -12.89
N LEU A 8 -1.52 7.96 -11.73
CA LEU A 8 -2.63 8.73 -11.18
C LEU A 8 -2.53 10.20 -11.59
N ASN A 9 -3.54 10.75 -12.26
CA ASN A 9 -3.61 12.18 -12.54
C ASN A 9 -4.19 12.94 -11.33
N ARG A 10 -3.32 13.60 -10.57
CA ARG A 10 -3.70 14.32 -9.33
C ARG A 10 -4.48 15.62 -9.56
N GLN A 11 -4.65 16.06 -10.81
CA GLN A 11 -5.56 17.18 -11.13
C GLN A 11 -7.02 16.72 -11.27
N LYS A 12 -7.24 15.42 -11.50
CA LYS A 12 -8.58 14.86 -11.72
C LYS A 12 -9.15 14.21 -10.49
N ILE A 13 -8.35 13.38 -9.82
CA ILE A 13 -8.76 12.71 -8.58
C ILE A 13 -7.64 12.80 -7.55
N VAL A 14 -8.02 13.16 -6.33
CA VAL A 14 -7.10 13.30 -5.18
C VAL A 14 -7.54 12.49 -3.96
N ASN A 15 -8.85 12.26 -3.86
CA ASN A 15 -9.52 11.63 -2.74
C ASN A 15 -9.39 10.09 -2.81
N PRO A 16 -8.89 9.40 -1.77
CA PRO A 16 -8.65 7.96 -1.77
C PRO A 16 -9.83 7.07 -2.21
N PRO A 17 -11.10 7.33 -1.82
CA PRO A 17 -12.25 6.57 -2.33
C PRO A 17 -12.43 6.69 -3.85
N ASP A 18 -12.12 7.84 -4.44
CA ASP A 18 -12.19 8.02 -5.90
C ASP A 18 -11.04 7.29 -6.61
N ILE A 19 -9.84 7.29 -6.00
CA ILE A 19 -8.69 6.49 -6.47
C ILE A 19 -9.04 5.01 -6.44
N HIS A 20 -9.62 4.53 -5.34
CA HIS A 20 -10.07 3.15 -5.19
C HIS A 20 -11.07 2.77 -6.28
N ARG A 21 -12.12 3.59 -6.49
CA ARG A 21 -13.10 3.37 -7.56
C ARG A 21 -12.47 3.34 -8.95
N ALA A 22 -11.56 4.25 -9.24
CA ALA A 22 -10.85 4.29 -10.51
C ALA A 22 -10.01 3.02 -10.74
N VAL A 23 -9.26 2.56 -9.74
CA VAL A 23 -8.48 1.31 -9.83
C VAL A 23 -9.41 0.10 -9.94
N ALA A 24 -10.47 0.04 -9.14
CA ALA A 24 -11.41 -1.08 -9.12
C ALA A 24 -12.09 -1.30 -10.48
N SER A 25 -12.33 -0.23 -11.24
CA SER A 25 -12.91 -0.32 -12.58
C SER A 25 -12.07 -1.14 -13.58
N TYR A 26 -10.77 -1.33 -13.32
CA TYR A 26 -9.90 -2.19 -14.14
C TYR A 26 -10.14 -3.69 -13.90
N PHE A 27 -10.91 -4.08 -12.90
CA PHE A 27 -11.18 -5.48 -12.54
C PHE A 27 -12.62 -5.85 -12.93
N ALA A 28 -12.76 -6.46 -14.12
CA ALA A 28 -14.07 -6.86 -14.64
C ALA A 28 -14.80 -7.82 -13.68
N GLY A 29 -16.10 -7.58 -13.48
CA GLY A 29 -16.97 -8.46 -12.69
C GLY A 29 -16.87 -8.30 -11.17
N GLN A 30 -16.09 -7.33 -10.67
CA GLN A 30 -16.10 -6.94 -9.26
C GLN A 30 -16.80 -5.59 -9.12
N ALA A 31 -17.70 -5.49 -8.13
CA ALA A 31 -18.22 -4.18 -7.75
C ALA A 31 -17.04 -3.36 -7.17
N PRO A 32 -16.95 -2.05 -7.42
CA PRO A 32 -15.86 -1.24 -6.88
C PRO A 32 -15.68 -1.38 -5.37
N GLU A 33 -16.79 -1.54 -4.64
CA GLU A 33 -16.84 -1.72 -3.19
C GLU A 33 -16.25 -3.06 -2.71
N THR A 34 -16.29 -4.09 -3.56
CA THR A 34 -15.85 -5.46 -3.20
C THR A 34 -14.51 -5.83 -3.82
N ALA A 35 -13.94 -4.95 -4.65
CA ALA A 35 -12.68 -5.17 -5.30
C ALA A 35 -11.55 -5.27 -4.27
N ARG A 36 -10.87 -6.42 -4.25
CA ARG A 36 -9.78 -6.72 -3.30
C ARG A 36 -8.44 -6.50 -3.98
N PHE A 37 -7.85 -5.34 -3.72
CA PHE A 37 -6.49 -5.01 -4.12
C PHE A 37 -5.87 -4.08 -3.09
N LEU A 38 -4.56 -3.95 -3.14
CA LEU A 38 -3.80 -3.00 -2.36
C LEU A 38 -3.07 -2.06 -3.30
N TYR A 39 -2.88 -0.82 -2.91
CA TYR A 39 -2.11 0.11 -3.70
C TYR A 39 -1.22 1.00 -2.84
N ARG A 40 -0.10 1.43 -3.40
CA ARG A 40 0.83 2.37 -2.78
C ARG A 40 1.23 3.42 -3.79
N LEU A 41 0.90 4.69 -3.49
CA LEU A 41 1.36 5.85 -4.23
C LEU A 41 2.86 6.04 -4.02
N GLU A 42 3.61 6.20 -5.11
CA GLU A 42 5.02 6.54 -5.05
C GLU A 42 5.20 8.03 -4.70
N TRP A 43 6.33 8.37 -4.08
CA TRP A 43 6.52 9.71 -3.49
C TRP A 43 6.88 10.78 -4.53
N TYR A 44 7.37 10.36 -5.70
CA TYR A 44 7.77 11.25 -6.77
C TYR A 44 6.65 11.47 -7.78
N LYS A 45 6.70 12.61 -8.47
CA LYS A 45 5.72 12.99 -9.50
C LYS A 45 6.39 13.04 -10.87
N ILE A 46 5.64 12.72 -11.91
CA ILE A 46 6.01 12.92 -13.31
C ILE A 46 5.01 13.93 -13.89
N GLY A 47 5.38 15.21 -13.85
CA GLY A 47 4.47 16.31 -14.17
C GLY A 47 3.26 16.33 -13.21
N ILE A 48 2.06 16.11 -13.74
CA ILE A 48 0.81 16.05 -12.97
C ILE A 48 0.46 14.65 -12.46
N SER A 49 1.24 13.65 -12.87
CA SER A 49 0.96 12.24 -12.59
C SER A 49 1.79 11.72 -11.43
N VAL A 50 1.19 10.86 -10.60
CA VAL A 50 1.85 10.12 -9.53
C VAL A 50 1.86 8.64 -9.92
N PRO A 51 3.04 8.02 -10.10
CA PRO A 51 3.13 6.59 -10.27
C PRO A 51 2.68 5.87 -9.01
N PHE A 52 2.07 4.70 -9.18
CA PHE A 52 1.71 3.87 -8.05
C PHE A 52 1.63 2.40 -8.41
N THR A 53 1.85 1.57 -7.40
CA THR A 53 1.84 0.12 -7.55
C THR A 53 0.55 -0.45 -6.99
N VAL A 54 -0.08 -1.36 -7.71
CA VAL A 54 -1.28 -2.09 -7.31
C VAL A 54 -0.96 -3.58 -7.23
N TYR A 55 -1.35 -4.22 -6.14
CA TYR A 55 -1.25 -5.65 -5.91
C TYR A 55 -2.66 -6.24 -5.89
N SER A 56 -2.93 -7.24 -6.74
CA SER A 56 -4.27 -7.80 -6.91
C SER A 56 -4.24 -9.31 -7.13
N GLU A 57 -5.32 -10.01 -6.77
CA GLU A 57 -5.43 -11.45 -7.01
C GLU A 57 -5.56 -11.77 -8.50
N THR A 58 -6.33 -10.96 -9.23
CA THR A 58 -6.59 -11.08 -10.67
C THR A 58 -5.83 -10.02 -11.46
N SER A 59 -5.61 -10.28 -12.75
CA SER A 59 -4.97 -9.30 -13.64
C SER A 59 -5.98 -8.19 -14.00
N PRO A 60 -5.61 -6.90 -13.90
CA PRO A 60 -6.45 -5.83 -14.41
C PRO A 60 -6.53 -5.89 -15.94
N VAL A 61 -7.64 -5.39 -16.48
CA VAL A 61 -7.91 -5.30 -17.92
C VAL A 61 -7.63 -3.87 -18.37
N MET A 62 -6.75 -3.72 -19.35
CA MET A 62 -6.37 -2.42 -19.90
C MET A 62 -7.60 -1.66 -20.42
N GLN A 63 -7.73 -0.41 -19.99
CA GLN A 63 -8.75 0.53 -20.44
C GLN A 63 -8.24 1.96 -20.34
N LEU A 64 -8.85 2.85 -21.11
CA LEU A 64 -8.49 4.26 -21.18
C LEU A 64 -9.26 5.06 -20.13
N LEU A 65 -8.64 5.29 -18.98
CA LEU A 65 -9.14 6.20 -17.96
C LEU A 65 -8.18 7.39 -17.81
N PRO A 66 -8.62 8.61 -18.18
CA PRO A 66 -7.77 9.80 -18.15
C PRO A 66 -7.24 10.19 -16.75
N GLU A 67 -7.90 9.74 -15.69
CA GLU A 67 -7.59 10.03 -14.30
C GLU A 67 -6.67 8.99 -13.66
N CYS A 68 -6.62 7.76 -14.18
CA CYS A 68 -5.90 6.64 -13.60
C CYS A 68 -5.53 5.66 -14.71
N GLN A 69 -4.29 5.66 -15.18
CA GLN A 69 -3.88 4.85 -16.34
C GLN A 69 -3.07 3.63 -15.90
N LEU A 70 -3.50 2.43 -16.32
CA LEU A 70 -2.67 1.23 -16.25
C LEU A 70 -1.52 1.33 -17.27
N PHE A 71 -0.29 1.06 -16.84
CA PHE A 71 0.91 1.11 -17.69
C PHE A 71 1.58 -0.25 -17.86
N GLU A 72 1.67 -1.05 -16.79
CA GLU A 72 2.37 -2.33 -16.79
C GLU A 72 1.68 -3.31 -15.85
N THR A 73 1.57 -4.58 -16.26
CA THR A 73 1.09 -5.67 -15.40
C THR A 73 2.04 -6.85 -15.50
N THR A 74 2.42 -7.40 -14.36
CA THR A 74 3.27 -8.59 -14.26
C THR A 74 2.75 -9.52 -13.17
N GLU A 75 3.07 -10.81 -13.25
CA GLU A 75 2.86 -11.72 -12.14
C GLU A 75 3.83 -11.39 -10.99
N LEU A 76 3.33 -11.44 -9.75
CA LEU A 76 4.15 -11.25 -8.56
C LEU A 76 5.20 -12.38 -8.51
N LYS A 77 6.45 -12.03 -8.81
CA LYS A 77 7.58 -12.96 -8.70
C LYS A 77 7.69 -13.49 -7.28
N ALA A 78 8.07 -14.76 -7.13
CA ALA A 78 8.36 -15.36 -5.83
C ALA A 78 9.38 -14.50 -5.06
N LEU A 79 9.23 -14.43 -3.74
CA LEU A 79 10.19 -13.75 -2.88
C LEU A 79 11.59 -14.32 -3.09
N GLU A 80 12.58 -13.45 -3.30
CA GLU A 80 13.96 -13.86 -3.54
C GLU A 80 14.54 -14.59 -2.32
N ASP A 81 15.42 -15.56 -2.57
CA ASP A 81 16.05 -16.36 -1.51
C ASP A 81 17.23 -15.61 -0.87
N GLN A 82 16.90 -14.55 -0.14
CA GLN A 82 17.86 -13.69 0.53
C GLN A 82 17.63 -13.67 2.03
N LYS A 83 18.73 -13.66 2.79
CA LYS A 83 18.69 -13.55 4.26
C LYS A 83 18.13 -12.20 4.72
N TYR A 84 18.36 -11.15 3.93
CA TYR A 84 17.92 -9.80 4.19
C TYR A 84 17.09 -9.28 3.02
N GLN A 85 16.00 -8.58 3.32
CA GLN A 85 15.07 -8.03 2.34
C GLN A 85 14.73 -6.60 2.74
N ASP A 86 14.85 -5.66 1.81
CA ASP A 86 14.37 -4.30 2.05
C ASP A 86 12.84 -4.25 1.95
N PHE A 87 12.23 -3.40 2.78
CA PHE A 87 10.79 -3.21 2.81
C PHE A 87 10.42 -1.74 2.89
N ALA A 88 9.25 -1.43 2.36
CA ALA A 88 8.63 -0.12 2.41
C ALA A 88 7.12 -0.31 2.61
N LEU A 89 6.62 0.11 3.77
CA LEU A 89 5.24 -0.02 4.21
C LEU A 89 4.61 1.38 4.34
N PHE A 90 3.39 1.51 3.85
CA PHE A 90 2.49 2.61 4.17
C PHE A 90 1.24 1.98 4.78
N ALA A 91 0.91 2.33 6.02
CA ALA A 91 -0.18 1.68 6.74
C ALA A 91 -0.89 2.64 7.69
N ALA A 92 -2.11 2.27 8.08
CA ALA A 92 -2.86 2.88 9.16
C ALA A 92 -3.00 1.87 10.32
N PRO A 93 -2.07 1.87 11.29
CA PRO A 93 -2.15 1.01 12.47
C PRO A 93 -3.53 1.11 13.16
N PRO A 94 -4.15 -0.02 13.55
CA PRO A 94 -5.49 -0.06 14.14
C PRO A 94 -5.43 0.32 15.64
N PHE A 95 -5.04 1.55 15.93
CA PHE A 95 -4.99 2.07 17.29
C PHE A 95 -6.25 2.88 17.60
N ASP A 96 -6.89 2.58 18.73
CA ASP A 96 -8.19 3.17 19.11
C ASP A 96 -8.12 4.62 19.63
N ASN A 97 -6.92 5.13 19.92
CA ASN A 97 -6.68 6.47 20.48
C ASN A 97 -5.79 7.29 19.55
N ASP A 98 -5.87 8.62 19.66
CA ASP A 98 -4.89 9.53 19.07
C ASP A 98 -3.46 9.07 19.41
N TRP A 99 -2.64 8.93 18.39
CA TRP A 99 -1.25 8.53 18.50
C TRP A 99 -0.42 9.42 17.59
N ASP A 100 0.74 9.81 18.08
CA ASP A 100 1.68 10.64 17.34
C ASP A 100 2.81 9.73 16.85
N PRO A 101 3.07 9.60 15.54
CA PRO A 101 4.04 8.60 15.13
C PRO A 101 5.50 8.94 15.48
N VAL A 102 5.79 10.17 15.89
CA VAL A 102 7.09 10.56 16.47
C VAL A 102 7.17 10.16 17.94
N ALA A 103 6.12 10.42 18.72
CA ALA A 103 6.11 10.07 20.14
C ALA A 103 5.91 8.56 20.38
N ASP A 104 5.14 7.90 19.52
CA ASP A 104 4.70 6.51 19.65
C ASP A 104 5.48 5.53 18.73
N GLU A 105 6.70 5.88 18.31
CA GLU A 105 7.56 5.05 17.45
C GLU A 105 7.65 3.59 17.95
N ASN A 106 7.90 3.41 19.26
CA ASN A 106 7.98 2.08 19.87
C ASN A 106 6.67 1.29 19.75
N LYS A 107 5.52 1.95 19.88
CA LYS A 107 4.19 1.33 19.77
C LYS A 107 3.96 0.82 18.33
N ILE A 108 4.30 1.64 17.34
CA ILE A 108 4.19 1.30 15.91
C ILE A 108 5.06 0.10 15.56
N ILE A 109 6.31 0.11 16.02
CA ILE A 109 7.26 -0.96 15.68
C ILE A 109 6.92 -2.25 16.39
N ASN A 110 6.39 -2.18 17.61
CA ASN A 110 5.86 -3.35 18.30
C ASN A 110 4.62 -3.91 17.61
N TRP A 111 3.75 -3.06 17.05
CA TRP A 111 2.66 -3.50 16.18
C TRP A 111 3.21 -4.22 14.95
N LEU A 112 4.11 -3.59 14.17
CA LEU A 112 4.68 -4.21 12.97
C LEU A 112 5.39 -5.55 13.27
N LYS A 113 6.08 -5.66 14.41
CA LYS A 113 6.69 -6.94 14.84
C LYS A 113 5.65 -8.04 15.09
N LYS A 114 4.49 -7.70 15.67
CA LYS A 114 3.39 -8.66 15.86
C LYS A 114 2.82 -9.09 14.52
N GLU A 115 2.62 -8.15 13.62
CA GLU A 115 2.08 -8.40 12.29
C GLU A 115 3.00 -9.26 11.41
N LEU A 116 4.32 -9.08 11.55
CA LEU A 116 5.29 -9.98 10.92
C LEU A 116 5.19 -11.42 11.45
N ALA A 117 4.57 -11.66 12.60
CA ALA A 117 4.22 -12.99 13.13
C ALA A 117 5.34 -14.04 13.07
N GLY A 118 6.59 -13.61 13.27
CA GLY A 118 7.78 -14.46 13.19
C GLY A 118 8.25 -14.81 11.78
N ALA A 119 7.63 -14.28 10.72
CA ALA A 119 8.10 -14.38 9.33
C ALA A 119 9.45 -13.69 9.11
N ALA A 120 9.66 -12.57 9.79
CA ALA A 120 10.90 -11.81 9.74
C ALA A 120 11.18 -11.02 11.02
N THR A 121 12.40 -10.52 11.16
CA THR A 121 12.82 -9.60 12.22
C THR A 121 13.26 -8.28 11.60
N ILE A 122 12.79 -7.15 12.12
CA ILE A 122 13.23 -5.83 11.67
C ILE A 122 14.67 -5.59 12.14
N VAL A 123 15.59 -5.39 11.20
CA VAL A 123 17.02 -5.13 11.47
C VAL A 123 17.26 -3.64 11.67
N ASN A 124 16.73 -2.84 10.77
CA ASN A 124 16.74 -1.39 10.81
C ASN A 124 15.40 -0.88 10.26
N TYR A 125 15.04 0.33 10.63
CA TYR A 125 13.89 1.02 10.08
C TYR A 125 14.06 2.53 10.22
N LYS A 126 13.28 3.25 9.43
CA LYS A 126 13.11 4.70 9.51
C LYS A 126 11.64 5.01 9.26
N LEU A 127 11.04 5.77 10.17
CA LEU A 127 9.72 6.35 9.93
C LEU A 127 9.85 7.48 8.90
N GLY A 128 9.01 7.42 7.87
CA GLY A 128 8.85 8.48 6.89
C GLY A 128 8.00 9.63 7.43
N PRO A 129 7.76 10.69 6.64
CA PRO A 129 6.88 11.77 7.03
C PRO A 129 5.47 11.22 7.29
N ASN A 130 4.93 11.60 8.44
CA ASN A 130 3.65 11.15 8.96
C ASN A 130 2.54 12.01 8.38
N ASN A 131 1.87 11.50 7.36
CA ASN A 131 0.76 12.21 6.76
C ASN A 131 -0.54 11.71 7.41
N HIS A 132 -1.38 12.65 7.83
CA HIS A 132 -2.80 12.35 7.94
C HIS A 132 -3.34 12.17 6.52
N LEU A 133 -4.06 11.08 6.32
CA LEU A 133 -4.85 10.91 5.11
C LEU A 133 -6.18 11.62 5.33
N TYR A 134 -6.36 12.76 4.68
CA TYR A 134 -7.63 13.45 4.63
C TYR A 134 -8.42 13.00 3.41
N TYR A 135 -9.68 12.66 3.61
CA TYR A 135 -10.54 12.14 2.56
C TYR A 135 -12.01 12.49 2.82
N GLU A 136 -12.84 12.36 1.80
CA GLU A 136 -14.27 12.62 1.89
C GLU A 136 -15.05 11.37 1.47
N VAL A 137 -16.06 11.01 2.26
CA VAL A 137 -17.02 9.94 1.97
C VAL A 137 -18.42 10.51 2.20
N ASP A 138 -19.29 10.41 1.21
CA ASP A 138 -20.69 10.86 1.28
C ASP A 138 -20.88 12.32 1.76
N GLY A 139 -19.92 13.20 1.43
CA GLY A 139 -19.91 14.61 1.84
C GLY A 139 -19.34 14.87 3.23
N GLU A 140 -18.94 13.84 3.97
CA GLU A 140 -18.31 13.97 5.27
C GLU A 140 -16.77 13.93 5.17
N HIS A 141 -16.12 14.90 5.78
CA HIS A 141 -14.66 14.93 5.91
C HIS A 141 -14.19 13.94 6.97
N GLN A 142 -13.27 13.07 6.55
CA GLN A 142 -12.67 12.03 7.36
C GLN A 142 -11.15 12.24 7.40
N GLN A 143 -10.53 11.75 8.46
CA GLN A 143 -9.09 11.71 8.58
C GLN A 143 -8.64 10.38 9.14
N GLN A 144 -7.50 9.89 8.66
CA GLN A 144 -6.87 8.69 9.17
C GLN A 144 -5.39 8.95 9.40
N GLN A 145 -4.92 8.72 10.63
CA GLN A 145 -3.49 8.77 10.93
C GLN A 145 -2.79 7.59 10.25
N THR A 146 -1.72 7.87 9.51
CA THR A 146 -0.93 6.86 8.82
C THR A 146 0.53 6.93 9.23
N VAL A 147 1.28 5.87 8.91
CA VAL A 147 2.73 5.82 9.05
C VAL A 147 3.36 5.24 7.79
N SER A 148 4.50 5.83 7.40
CA SER A 148 5.40 5.24 6.41
C SER A 148 6.60 4.63 7.11
N ILE A 149 6.98 3.40 6.78
CA ILE A 149 8.12 2.70 7.38
C ILE A 149 8.98 2.12 6.27
N ASN A 150 10.24 2.52 6.21
CA ASN A 150 11.23 1.92 5.31
C ASN A 150 12.31 1.24 6.14
N GLY A 151 12.86 0.12 5.68
CA GLY A 151 13.95 -0.52 6.38
C GLY A 151 14.35 -1.86 5.79
N THR A 152 15.05 -2.65 6.59
CA THR A 152 15.51 -3.99 6.21
C THR A 152 14.98 -5.03 7.19
N LEU A 153 14.44 -6.12 6.65
CA LEU A 153 14.03 -7.32 7.36
C LEU A 153 15.12 -8.39 7.28
N GLN A 154 15.30 -9.15 8.35
CA GLN A 154 15.96 -10.45 8.33
C GLN A 154 14.89 -11.54 8.21
N VAL A 155 14.93 -12.32 7.13
CA VAL A 155 13.95 -13.38 6.87
C VAL A 155 14.16 -14.53 7.88
N LYS A 156 13.07 -14.99 8.50
CA LYS A 156 13.05 -16.14 9.42
C LYS A 156 12.26 -17.31 8.84
N ASP A 157 11.15 -17.01 8.17
CA ASP A 157 10.31 -17.96 7.46
C ASP A 157 9.87 -17.33 6.13
N ARG A 158 10.51 -17.78 5.05
CA ARG A 158 10.30 -17.25 3.70
C ARG A 158 8.87 -17.47 3.22
N SER A 159 8.28 -18.64 3.51
CA SER A 159 6.92 -18.97 3.07
C SER A 159 5.90 -18.09 3.77
N LYS A 160 6.05 -17.86 5.09
CA LYS A 160 5.18 -16.92 5.82
C LYS A 160 5.33 -15.48 5.33
N LEU A 161 6.56 -15.05 5.05
CA LEU A 161 6.81 -13.69 4.55
C LEU A 161 6.21 -13.49 3.16
N ASP A 162 6.29 -14.51 2.30
CA ASP A 162 5.70 -14.45 0.97
C ASP A 162 4.16 -14.41 1.03
N LEU A 163 3.54 -15.12 1.98
CA LEU A 163 2.10 -15.01 2.25
C LEU A 163 1.69 -13.62 2.73
N LEU A 164 2.46 -13.02 3.66
CA LEU A 164 2.21 -11.65 4.13
C LEU A 164 2.31 -10.62 3.01
N ARG A 165 3.22 -10.81 2.05
CA ARG A 165 3.32 -9.94 0.87
C ARG A 165 2.12 -10.07 -0.08
N GLN A 166 1.46 -11.23 -0.08
CA GLN A 166 0.32 -11.53 -0.96
C GLN A 166 -1.03 -11.14 -0.35
N SER A 167 -1.14 -11.12 0.97
CA SER A 167 -2.27 -10.55 1.71
C SER A 167 -1.78 -9.63 2.82
N PRO A 168 -1.23 -8.45 2.48
CA PRO A 168 -0.76 -7.48 3.45
C PRO A 168 -1.85 -7.02 4.44
N LEU A 169 -1.33 -6.58 5.58
CA LEU A 169 -1.99 -6.18 6.83
C LEU A 169 -3.12 -5.17 6.66
#